data_AF-A0A1H3RGI2-F1
#
_entry.id   AF-A0A1H3RGI2-F1
#
_cell.length_a   1.000
_cell.length_b   1.000
_cell.length_c   1.000
_cell.angle_alpha   90.00
_cell.angle_beta   90.00
_cell.angle_gamma   90.00
#
_symmetry.space_group_name_H-M   'P 1'
#
loop_
_entity.id
_entity.type
_entity.pdbx_description
1 polymer ?
#
loop_
_entity_poly.entity_id
_entity_poly.type
_entity_poly.pdbx_seq_one_letter_code
_entity_poly.pdbx_strand_id
1 'polypeptide(L)' 'MRAGDRVLLVADPVQRVLVVHPMAALDAMVVGYHETLLGGEDR' A
#
# COMPACT_ATOMS: atom_id res chain seq x y z
N MET A 1 6.20 -12.44 -0.60
CA MET A 1 5.79 -12.83 0.77
C MET A 1 6.50 -14.11 1.16
N ARG A 2 6.93 -14.18 2.41
CA ARG A 2 7.51 -15.34 3.08
C ARG A 2 6.72 -15.63 4.35
N ALA A 3 6.84 -16.85 4.85
CA ALA A 3 6.26 -17.20 6.15
C ALA A 3 6.86 -16.30 7.24
N GLY A 4 6.01 -15.74 8.10
CA GLY A 4 6.41 -14.80 9.16
C GLY A 4 6.41 -13.33 8.75
N ASP A 5 6.13 -12.99 7.49
CA ASP A 5 5.98 -11.59 7.06
C ASP A 5 4.80 -10.93 7.78
N ARG A 6 5.02 -9.70 8.25
CA ARG A 6 3.94 -8.85 8.77
C ARG A 6 3.16 -8.25 7.58
N VAL A 7 1.84 -8.22 7.71
CA VAL A 7 0.93 -7.65 6.71
C VAL A 7 -0.20 -6.90 7.39
N LEU A 8 -0.74 -5.89 6.71
CA LEU A 8 -2.00 -5.27 7.10
C LEU A 8 -3.14 -6.06 6.45
N LEU A 9 -4.17 -6.35 7.23
CA LEU A 9 -5.30 -7.15 6.82
C LEU A 9 -6.58 -6.35 7.00
N VAL A 10 -7.42 -6.30 5.96
CA VAL A 10 -8.69 -5.58 5.98
C VAL A 10 -9.80 -6.50 5.47
N ALA A 11 -10.87 -6.64 6.25
CA ALA A 11 -12.07 -7.32 5.79
C ALA A 11 -12.97 -6.33 5.04
N ASP A 12 -13.33 -6.65 3.80
CA ASP A 12 -14.39 -5.97 3.07
C ASP A 12 -15.65 -6.87 3.07
N PRO A 13 -16.62 -6.61 3.95
CA PRO A 13 -17.81 -7.43 4.06
C PRO A 13 -18.79 -7.25 2.89
N VAL A 14 -18.73 -6.12 2.18
CA VAL A 14 -19.61 -5.85 1.04
C VAL A 14 -19.18 -6.71 -0.14
N GLN A 15 -17.88 -6.75 -0.40
CA GLN A 15 -17.30 -7.57 -1.46
C GLN A 15 -17.05 -9.02 -1.01
N ARG A 16 -17.18 -9.31 0.29
CA ARG A 16 -16.91 -10.62 0.91
C ARG A 16 -15.48 -11.11 0.67
N VAL A 17 -14.53 -10.19 0.72
CA VAL A 17 -13.10 -10.49 0.53
C VAL A 17 -12.28 -10.04 1.73
N LEU A 18 -11.11 -10.65 1.85
CA LEU A 18 -10.07 -10.25 2.79
C LEU A 18 -8.91 -9.68 1.99
N VAL A 19 -8.63 -8.39 2.17
CA VAL A 19 -7.55 -7.70 1.48
C VAL A 19 -6.29 -7.80 2.31
N VAL A 20 -5.21 -8.25 1.67
CA VAL A 20 -3.88 -8.36 2.27
C VAL A 20 -3.01 -7.28 1.66
N HIS A 21 -2.51 -6.36 2.48
CA HIS A 21 -1.54 -5.36 2.06
C HIS A 21 -0.16 -5.74 2.64
N PRO A 22 0.80 -6.17 1.80
CA PRO A 22 2.18 -6.33 2.21
C PRO A 22 2.76 -5.00 2.68
N MET A 23 3.56 -5.00 3.75
CA MET A 23 4.15 -3.75 4.28
C MET A 23 4.99 -3.02 3.22
N ALA A 24 5.79 -3.77 2.44
CA ALA A 24 6.59 -3.19 1.36
C ALA A 24 5.75 -2.50 0.27
N ALA A 25 4.51 -2.95 0.04
CA ALA A 25 3.60 -2.30 -0.91
C ALA A 25 3.04 -0.99 -0.35
N LEU A 26 2.77 -0.94 0.96
CA LEU A 26 2.39 0.31 1.63
C LEU A 26 3.54 1.32 1.62
N ASP A 27 4.77 0.87 1.90
CA ASP A 27 5.96 1.72 1.83
C ASP A 27 6.13 2.31 0.42
N ALA A 28 6.05 1.47 -0.62
CA ALA A 28 6.13 1.91 -2.01
C ALA A 28 5.02 2.91 -2.38
N MET A 29 3.79 2.68 -1.92
CA MET A 29 2.67 3.61 -2.15
C MET A 29 2.92 4.97 -1.51
N VAL A 30 3.39 5.00 -0.25
CA VAL A 30 3.67 6.23 0.48
C VAL A 30 4.85 6.98 -0.14
N VAL A 31 5.93 6.28 -0.50
CA VAL A 31 7.08 6.87 -1.20
C VAL A 31 6.66 7.45 -2.54
N GLY A 32 5.95 6.68 -3.37
CA GLY A 32 5.47 7.13 -4.67
C GLY A 32 4.57 8.36 -4.54
N TYR A 33 3.68 8.40 -3.54
CA TYR A 33 2.86 9.59 -3.28
C TYR A 33 3.73 10.81 -2.92
N HIS A 34 4.72 10.67 -2.05
CA HIS A 34 5.63 11.78 -1.75
C HIS A 34 6.43 12.24 -2.98
N GLU A 35 6.89 11.32 -3.83
CA GLU A 35 7.56 11.66 -5.09
C GLU A 35 6.64 12.48 -6.00
N THR A 36 5.35 12.14 -6.10
CA THR A 36 4.39 12.96 -6.87
C THR A 36 4.19 14.37 -6.30
N LEU A 37 4.35 14.56 -4.99
CA LEU A 37 4.28 15.87 -4.36
C LEU A 37 5.57 16.69 -4.53
N LEU A 38 6.72 16.01 -4.56
CA LEU A 38 8.03 16.64 -4.71
C LEU A 38 8.35 16.99 -6.17
N GLY A 39 7.81 16.26 -7.13
CA GLY A 39 7.89 16.55 -8.57
C GLY A 39 6.83 17.55 -9.04
N GLY A 40 6.39 18.48 -8.17
CA GLY A 40 5.36 19.46 -8.46
C GLY A 40 5.58 20.11 -9.82
N GLU A 41 4.55 20.04 -10.66
CA GLU A 41 4.40 20.67 -11.97
C GLU A 41 5.62 21.51 -12.41
N ASP A 42 6.59 20.87 -13.07
CA ASP A 42 7.51 21.58 -13.98
C ASP A 42 6.65 22.13 -15.13
N ARG A 43 6.10 23.34 -14.92
CA ARG A 43 5.60 24.23 -15.96
C ARG A 43 6.39 25.53 -15.94
#